data_AF-A0ABD6CD19-F1
#
_entry.id   AF-A0ABD6CD19-F1
#
_cell.length_a   1.000
_cell.length_b   1.000
_cell.length_c   1.000
_cell.angle_alpha   90.00
_cell.angle_beta   90.00
_cell.angle_gamma   90.00
#
_symmetry.space_group_name_H-M   'P 1'
#
loop_
_entity.id
_entity.type
_entity.pdbx_description
1 polymer ?
#
loop_
_entity_poly.entity_id
_entity_poly.type
_entity_poly.pdbx_seq_one_letter_code
_entity_poly.pdbx_strand_id
1 'polypeptide(L)'
;MSSDVYASWSAAALTDAQLADYVGFLHREPFVIDAYRLGFAVGIREDYTYQNTLRNVDIPVEILDNDFRNPDLDRYIRRFEGYNPRVGILGDAYDRTEARRYNRAARELKDKFDDVEIIIVPKCRDAIGTIDDDIVLGYPMGYSDQTADEYTNIVDWRGRRVHLLGASPPKQYKAIQALTQPRVTGEPPADIVGVDWNGVHLAALKGEYFTSHGYQNADDLSIRETVRRSLDWIKRYWQQVGVWPVSESGKCPLETDPYDRVWAVDGHHASGRELEDAIVVEYENGQTLAYRSDHERKRVEYHEGLTPVDVCSPQSG
;
A
#
# COMPACT_ATOMS: atom_id res chain seq x y z
N MET A 1 -31.32 -35.94 21.87
CA MET A 1 -30.93 -35.63 20.48
C MET A 1 -31.23 -34.16 20.27
N SER A 2 -30.23 -33.31 20.44
CA SER A 2 -30.35 -31.87 20.23
C SER A 2 -30.20 -31.63 18.74
N SER A 3 -31.21 -31.02 18.12
CA SER A 3 -31.18 -30.61 16.72
C SER A 3 -30.11 -29.53 16.57
N ASP A 4 -29.00 -29.88 15.94
CA ASP A 4 -27.96 -28.94 15.53
C ASP A 4 -28.59 -27.88 14.63
N VAL A 5 -28.67 -26.67 15.14
CA VAL A 5 -29.03 -25.47 14.40
C VAL A 5 -27.85 -25.19 13.48
N TYR A 6 -27.98 -25.53 12.20
CA TYR A 6 -27.12 -24.97 11.17
C TYR A 6 -27.21 -23.44 11.28
N ALA A 7 -26.13 -22.79 11.73
CA ALA A 7 -26.06 -21.35 11.80
C ALA A 7 -26.10 -20.79 10.36
N SER A 8 -27.30 -20.45 9.89
CA SER A 8 -27.46 -19.70 8.65
C SER A 8 -27.06 -18.25 8.92
N TRP A 9 -25.88 -17.85 8.44
CA TRP A 9 -25.45 -16.45 8.46
C TRP A 9 -26.38 -15.62 7.57
N SER A 10 -26.78 -14.44 8.03
CA SER A 10 -27.61 -13.54 7.23
C SER A 10 -26.78 -12.96 6.08
N ALA A 11 -27.45 -12.55 5.00
CA ALA A 11 -26.76 -11.86 3.90
C ALA A 11 -26.04 -10.59 4.39
N ALA A 12 -26.65 -9.86 5.35
CA ALA A 12 -26.03 -8.69 5.97
C ALA A 12 -24.73 -9.04 6.70
N ALA A 13 -24.73 -10.10 7.53
CA ALA A 13 -23.52 -10.53 8.24
C ALA A 13 -22.38 -10.96 7.29
N LEU A 14 -22.72 -11.53 6.13
CA LEU A 14 -21.74 -11.86 5.11
C LEU A 14 -21.20 -10.62 4.39
N THR A 15 -22.05 -9.63 4.14
CA THR A 15 -21.64 -8.35 3.56
C THR A 15 -20.72 -7.60 4.53
N ASP A 16 -21.09 -7.53 5.81
CA ASP A 16 -20.27 -6.88 6.84
C ASP A 16 -18.90 -7.55 6.95
N ALA A 17 -18.84 -8.88 6.97
CA ALA A 17 -17.58 -9.63 7.02
C ALA A 17 -16.70 -9.49 5.76
N GLN A 18 -17.27 -9.06 4.62
CA GLN A 18 -16.55 -8.85 3.37
C GLN A 18 -16.11 -7.39 3.16
N LEU A 19 -16.73 -6.46 3.88
CA LEU A 19 -16.46 -5.04 3.76
C LEU A 19 -15.14 -4.71 4.46
N ALA A 20 -14.14 -4.29 3.68
CA ALA A 20 -12.85 -3.94 4.25
C ALA A 20 -12.90 -2.58 4.96
N ASP A 21 -12.13 -2.44 6.04
CA ASP A 21 -11.90 -1.17 6.72
C ASP A 21 -11.00 -0.25 5.88
N TYR A 22 -10.08 -0.84 5.11
CA TYR A 22 -9.18 -0.12 4.20
C TYR A 22 -8.74 -0.97 2.99
N VAL A 23 -8.31 -0.28 1.94
CA VAL A 23 -7.59 -0.87 0.80
C VAL A 23 -6.22 -0.21 0.71
N GLY A 24 -5.18 -0.99 0.95
CA GLY A 24 -3.80 -0.54 1.05
C GLY A 24 -3.10 -0.40 -0.30
N PHE A 25 -2.28 0.65 -0.43
CA PHE A 25 -1.26 0.77 -1.46
C PHE A 25 0.03 1.31 -0.86
N LEU A 26 1.06 0.46 -0.80
CA LEU A 26 2.33 0.79 -0.15
C LEU A 26 3.39 1.00 -1.22
N HIS A 27 3.84 2.24 -1.37
CA HIS A 27 4.81 2.57 -2.41
C HIS A 27 5.55 3.88 -2.09
N ARG A 28 6.53 4.22 -2.91
CA ARG A 28 7.13 5.57 -2.92
C ARG A 28 6.28 6.58 -3.69
N GLU A 29 6.56 7.86 -3.49
CA GLU A 29 6.10 8.95 -4.33
C GLU A 29 6.57 8.79 -5.80
N PRO A 30 5.83 9.33 -6.78
CA PRO A 30 4.54 10.03 -6.64
C PRO A 30 3.33 9.08 -6.55
N PHE A 31 3.54 7.75 -6.60
CA PHE A 31 2.45 6.79 -6.76
C PHE A 31 1.49 6.74 -5.56
N VAL A 32 2.01 6.84 -4.33
CA VAL A 32 1.17 6.92 -3.12
C VAL A 32 0.31 8.17 -3.09
N ILE A 33 0.74 9.24 -3.74
CA ILE A 33 -0.04 10.49 -3.81
C ILE A 33 -1.30 10.29 -4.64
N ASP A 34 -1.14 9.66 -5.80
CA ASP A 34 -2.26 9.36 -6.68
C ASP A 34 -3.18 8.29 -6.05
N ALA A 35 -2.63 7.32 -5.32
CA ALA A 35 -3.41 6.36 -4.54
C ALA A 35 -4.21 7.04 -3.41
N TYR A 36 -3.58 7.94 -2.65
CA TYR A 36 -4.23 8.66 -1.55
C TYR A 36 -5.38 9.53 -2.07
N ARG A 37 -5.18 10.24 -3.19
CA ARG A 37 -6.27 10.97 -3.89
C ARG A 37 -7.46 10.10 -4.24
N LEU A 38 -7.20 8.85 -4.61
CA LEU A 38 -8.24 7.87 -4.92
C LEU A 38 -8.87 7.25 -3.67
N GLY A 39 -8.39 7.56 -2.47
CA GLY A 39 -8.93 7.09 -1.19
C GLY A 39 -8.38 5.73 -0.75
N PHE A 40 -7.21 5.33 -1.25
CA PHE A 40 -6.48 4.19 -0.70
C PHE A 40 -5.86 4.58 0.64
N ALA A 41 -5.75 3.61 1.54
CA ALA A 41 -4.86 3.74 2.69
C ALA A 41 -3.41 3.59 2.21
N VAL A 42 -2.59 4.59 2.47
CA VAL A 42 -1.24 4.65 1.88
C VAL A 42 -0.15 4.41 2.90
N GLY A 43 0.97 3.89 2.43
CA GLY A 43 2.02 3.46 3.33
C GLY A 43 3.34 3.17 2.66
N ILE A 44 4.29 2.71 3.45
CA ILE A 44 5.63 2.38 3.01
C ILE A 44 6.11 1.09 3.68
N ARG A 45 7.16 0.50 3.11
CA ARG A 45 7.95 -0.51 3.81
C ARG A 45 8.99 0.19 4.69
N GLU A 46 9.25 -0.34 5.88
CA GLU A 46 10.06 0.32 6.92
C GLU A 46 11.49 0.67 6.48
N ASP A 47 12.04 -0.11 5.55
CA ASP A 47 13.39 0.01 5.03
C ASP A 47 13.50 1.01 3.86
N TYR A 48 12.38 1.62 3.45
CA TYR A 48 12.39 2.60 2.37
C TYR A 48 13.12 3.87 2.81
N THR A 49 14.26 4.12 2.16
CA THR A 49 15.12 5.30 2.42
C THR A 49 15.08 6.35 1.31
N TYR A 50 14.37 6.10 0.20
CA TYR A 50 14.41 6.94 -1.01
C TYR A 50 13.07 7.63 -1.29
N GLN A 51 13.13 8.98 -1.39
CA GLN A 51 12.08 9.91 -1.87
C GLN A 51 10.77 9.91 -1.05
N ASN A 52 10.84 10.52 0.15
CA ASN A 52 9.75 10.53 1.12
C ASN A 52 8.94 11.85 1.21
N THR A 53 9.17 12.88 0.39
CA THR A 53 8.33 14.09 0.44
C THR A 53 8.36 14.92 -0.85
N LEU A 54 7.19 15.13 -1.47
CA LEU A 54 6.91 16.34 -2.24
C LEU A 54 6.62 17.47 -1.23
N ARG A 55 7.35 18.59 -1.32
CA ARG A 55 7.40 19.59 -0.23
C ARG A 55 6.07 20.29 0.07
N ASN A 56 5.08 20.20 -0.81
CA ASN A 56 3.79 20.89 -0.66
C ASN A 56 2.61 19.98 -0.32
N VAL A 57 2.84 18.68 -0.20
CA VAL A 57 1.82 17.72 0.20
C VAL A 57 2.41 16.82 1.26
N ASP A 58 1.78 16.85 2.44
CA ASP A 58 2.07 15.88 3.50
C ASP A 58 1.10 14.71 3.35
N ILE A 59 1.62 13.50 3.24
CA ILE A 59 0.82 12.28 3.14
C ILE A 59 1.10 11.41 4.35
N PRO A 60 0.06 10.98 5.08
CA PRO A 60 0.27 10.11 6.23
C PRO A 60 0.84 8.76 5.80
N VAL A 61 1.70 8.20 6.64
CA VAL A 61 2.05 6.78 6.57
C VAL A 61 0.99 6.02 7.37
N GLU A 62 -0.13 5.67 6.73
CA GLU A 62 -1.23 4.94 7.38
C GLU A 62 -0.91 3.46 7.56
N ILE A 63 -0.14 2.88 6.64
CA ILE A 63 0.30 1.48 6.70
C ILE A 63 1.82 1.40 6.74
N LEU A 64 2.36 0.64 7.69
CA LEU A 64 3.79 0.34 7.78
C LEU A 64 4.06 -1.16 7.64
N ASP A 65 4.79 -1.54 6.60
CA ASP A 65 5.15 -2.93 6.33
C ASP A 65 6.60 -3.24 6.70
N ASN A 66 6.85 -4.43 7.25
CA ASN A 66 8.20 -4.89 7.56
C ASN A 66 8.85 -5.53 6.31
N ASP A 67 10.17 -5.38 6.14
CA ASP A 67 10.86 -6.12 5.09
C ASP A 67 11.00 -7.59 5.46
N PHE A 68 10.02 -8.41 5.03
CA PHE A 68 10.02 -9.85 5.31
C PHE A 68 11.27 -10.59 4.82
N ARG A 69 12.01 -10.03 3.86
CA ARG A 69 13.27 -10.60 3.36
C ARG A 69 14.46 -10.35 4.29
N ASN A 70 14.39 -9.30 5.11
CA ASN A 70 15.42 -8.95 6.08
C ASN A 70 14.76 -8.35 7.35
N PRO A 71 13.97 -9.16 8.07
CA PRO A 71 13.11 -8.67 9.14
C PRO A 71 13.96 -8.20 10.33
N ASP A 72 13.72 -6.97 10.75
CA ASP A 72 14.38 -6.36 11.89
C ASP A 72 13.32 -5.69 12.77
N LEU A 73 12.89 -6.42 13.80
CA LEU A 73 11.80 -5.98 14.67
C LEU A 73 12.15 -4.69 15.43
N ASP A 74 13.41 -4.50 15.82
CA ASP A 74 13.81 -3.30 16.56
C ASP A 74 13.82 -2.08 15.64
N ARG A 75 14.27 -2.25 14.39
CA ARG A 75 14.16 -1.22 13.35
C ARG A 75 12.71 -0.90 13.04
N TYR A 76 11.88 -1.92 12.87
CA TYR A 76 10.45 -1.77 12.62
C TYR A 76 9.77 -0.96 13.74
N ILE A 77 9.97 -1.33 15.01
CA ILE A 77 9.38 -0.62 16.15
C ILE A 77 9.83 0.85 16.18
N ARG A 78 11.12 1.14 15.95
CA ARG A 78 11.60 2.54 15.87
C ARG A 78 10.92 3.33 14.75
N ARG A 79 10.68 2.70 13.59
CA ARG A 79 9.97 3.34 12.47
C ARG A 79 8.50 3.54 12.79
N PHE A 80 7.87 2.56 13.41
CA PHE A 80 6.49 2.62 13.86
C PHE A 80 6.29 3.79 14.82
N GLU A 81 7.14 3.93 15.84
CA GLU A 81 7.08 5.04 16.79
C GLU A 81 7.32 6.41 16.12
N GLY A 82 8.09 6.45 15.04
CA GLY A 82 8.35 7.67 14.28
C GLY A 82 7.21 8.10 13.35
N TYR A 83 6.48 7.14 12.76
CA TYR A 83 5.39 7.41 11.81
C TYR A 83 3.99 7.39 12.43
N ASN A 84 3.81 6.66 13.54
CA ASN A 84 2.51 6.40 14.16
C ASN A 84 1.43 5.92 13.16
N PRO A 85 1.67 4.78 12.46
CA PRO A 85 0.73 4.28 11.46
C PRO A 85 -0.55 3.75 12.10
N ARG A 86 -1.65 3.74 11.32
CA ARG A 86 -2.92 3.12 11.71
C ARG A 86 -2.89 1.60 11.59
N VAL A 87 -2.04 1.07 10.72
CA VAL A 87 -1.89 -0.35 10.45
C VAL A 87 -0.40 -0.71 10.41
N GLY A 88 -0.01 -1.74 11.16
CA GLY A 88 1.35 -2.27 11.14
C GLY A 88 1.42 -3.75 10.80
N ILE A 89 2.18 -4.11 9.77
CA ILE A 89 2.51 -5.49 9.43
C ILE A 89 3.86 -5.84 10.07
N LEU A 90 3.84 -6.61 11.16
CA LEU A 90 5.03 -6.94 11.94
C LEU A 90 5.99 -7.90 11.23
N GLY A 91 5.47 -8.80 10.40
CA GLY A 91 6.27 -9.73 9.60
C GLY A 91 5.77 -11.17 9.64
N ASP A 92 6.60 -12.04 9.07
CA ASP A 92 6.33 -13.47 8.86
C ASP A 92 6.73 -14.30 10.09
N ALA A 93 5.79 -15.11 10.58
CA ALA A 93 5.97 -16.03 11.71
C ALA A 93 6.01 -17.48 11.22
N TYR A 94 7.21 -18.06 11.09
CA TYR A 94 7.44 -19.40 10.58
C TYR A 94 7.20 -20.51 11.59
N ASP A 95 7.21 -20.17 12.88
CA ASP A 95 6.95 -21.12 13.95
C ASP A 95 6.24 -20.48 15.16
N ARG A 96 5.95 -21.32 16.16
CA ARG A 96 5.33 -20.92 17.43
C ARG A 96 6.18 -19.92 18.23
N THR A 97 7.51 -20.01 18.14
CA THR A 97 8.43 -19.14 18.87
C THR A 97 8.39 -17.73 18.29
N GLU A 98 8.42 -17.62 16.96
CA GLU A 98 8.28 -16.35 16.25
C GLU A 98 6.90 -15.74 16.43
N ALA A 99 5.83 -16.54 16.32
CA ALA A 99 4.47 -16.08 16.61
C ALA A 99 4.35 -15.47 18.03
N ARG A 100 4.92 -16.14 19.05
CA ARG A 100 4.97 -15.59 20.42
C ARG A 100 5.79 -14.31 20.52
N ARG A 101 6.87 -14.19 19.75
CA ARG A 101 7.71 -12.98 19.72
C ARG A 101 6.91 -11.81 19.13
N TYR A 102 6.25 -12.01 18.00
CA TYR A 102 5.42 -10.98 17.39
C TYR A 102 4.19 -10.63 18.21
N ASN A 103 3.52 -11.60 18.87
CA ASN A 103 2.42 -11.28 19.80
C ASN A 103 2.88 -10.33 20.92
N ARG A 104 4.05 -10.56 21.51
CA ARG A 104 4.58 -9.65 22.56
C ARG A 104 4.78 -8.24 22.02
N ALA A 105 5.40 -8.11 20.85
CA ALA A 105 5.58 -6.81 20.20
C ALA A 105 4.25 -6.15 19.84
N ALA A 106 3.28 -6.92 19.33
CA ALA A 106 1.94 -6.44 19.01
C ALA A 106 1.23 -5.89 20.26
N ARG A 107 1.33 -6.60 21.40
CA ARG A 107 0.79 -6.14 22.69
C ARG A 107 1.46 -4.83 23.13
N GLU A 108 2.78 -4.78 23.11
CA GLU A 108 3.52 -3.57 23.47
C GLU A 108 3.16 -2.36 22.59
N LEU A 109 2.92 -2.57 21.30
CA LEU A 109 2.47 -1.50 20.40
C LEU A 109 1.01 -1.10 20.66
N LYS A 110 0.09 -2.06 20.83
CA LYS A 110 -1.33 -1.78 21.14
C LYS A 110 -1.51 -1.12 22.52
N ASP A 111 -0.60 -1.35 23.47
CA ASP A 111 -0.61 -0.68 24.77
C ASP A 111 -0.10 0.77 24.68
N LYS A 112 0.73 1.08 23.66
CA LYS A 112 1.32 2.41 23.45
C LYS A 112 0.49 3.30 22.52
N PHE A 113 -0.20 2.71 21.55
CA PHE A 113 -0.89 3.40 20.47
C PHE A 113 -2.36 2.98 20.45
N ASP A 114 -3.25 3.96 20.63
CA ASP A 114 -4.69 3.75 20.54
C ASP A 114 -5.11 3.48 19.09
N ASP A 115 -6.16 2.67 18.92
CA ASP A 115 -6.82 2.37 17.64
C ASP A 115 -5.88 1.85 16.52
N VAL A 116 -4.78 1.17 16.89
CA VAL A 116 -3.86 0.60 15.93
C VAL A 116 -4.18 -0.85 15.59
N GLU A 117 -4.19 -1.16 14.29
CA GLU A 117 -4.31 -2.52 13.78
C GLU A 117 -2.94 -3.14 13.60
N ILE A 118 -2.73 -4.33 14.17
CA ILE A 118 -1.46 -5.05 14.05
C ILE A 118 -1.70 -6.36 13.33
N ILE A 119 -0.88 -6.62 12.30
CA ILE A 119 -0.93 -7.79 11.46
C ILE A 119 0.31 -8.65 11.69
N ILE A 120 0.10 -9.94 11.91
CA ILE A 120 1.16 -10.96 11.92
C ILE A 120 0.85 -11.95 10.81
N VAL A 121 1.85 -12.31 10.01
CA VAL A 121 1.67 -13.20 8.85
C VAL A 121 2.13 -14.62 9.24
N PRO A 122 1.24 -15.53 9.66
CA PRO A 122 1.64 -16.89 9.99
C PRO A 122 2.08 -17.63 8.73
N LYS A 123 3.21 -18.35 8.80
CA LYS A 123 3.73 -19.25 7.73
C LYS A 123 3.68 -20.73 8.13
N CYS A 124 2.98 -21.06 9.21
CA CYS A 124 2.61 -22.42 9.56
C CYS A 124 1.31 -22.47 10.37
N ARG A 125 0.65 -23.64 10.40
CA ARG A 125 -0.59 -23.84 11.16
C ARG A 125 -0.41 -23.62 12.67
N ASP A 126 0.74 -24.00 13.22
CA ASP A 126 1.05 -23.78 14.63
C ASP A 126 1.15 -22.30 14.99
N ALA A 127 1.62 -21.45 14.06
CA ALA A 127 1.66 -20.01 14.25
C ALA A 127 0.25 -19.41 14.33
N ILE A 128 -0.69 -19.85 13.49
CA ILE A 128 -2.09 -19.41 13.52
C ILE A 128 -2.73 -19.62 14.89
N GLY A 129 -2.59 -20.83 15.45
CA GLY A 129 -3.12 -21.16 16.77
C GLY A 129 -2.37 -20.51 17.94
N THR A 130 -1.25 -19.85 17.66
CA THR A 130 -0.43 -19.15 18.66
C THR A 130 -0.70 -17.65 18.65
N ILE A 131 -1.04 -17.06 17.50
CA ILE A 131 -1.34 -15.63 17.37
C ILE A 131 -2.67 -15.33 18.05
N ASP A 132 -2.67 -14.34 18.95
CA ASP A 132 -3.83 -13.98 19.78
C ASP A 132 -5.04 -13.60 18.91
N ASP A 133 -6.26 -13.90 19.38
CA ASP A 133 -7.48 -13.75 18.57
C ASP A 133 -7.80 -12.30 18.18
N ASP A 134 -7.34 -11.31 18.97
CA ASP A 134 -7.50 -9.88 18.71
C ASP A 134 -6.39 -9.28 17.83
N ILE A 135 -5.49 -10.11 17.31
CA ILE A 135 -4.47 -9.74 16.34
C ILE A 135 -4.89 -10.23 14.95
N VAL A 136 -4.78 -9.36 13.94
CA VAL A 136 -5.15 -9.68 12.56
C VAL A 136 -4.13 -10.65 11.97
N LEU A 137 -4.66 -11.67 11.29
CA LEU A 137 -3.84 -12.62 10.53
C LEU A 137 -3.60 -12.10 9.12
N GLY A 138 -2.34 -11.99 8.72
CA GLY A 138 -1.97 -11.75 7.34
C GLY A 138 -2.12 -13.02 6.51
N TYR A 139 -2.99 -13.01 5.51
CA TYR A 139 -3.22 -14.10 4.57
C TYR A 139 -2.35 -13.91 3.32
N PRO A 140 -1.22 -14.64 3.17
CA PRO A 140 -0.30 -14.44 2.05
C PRO A 140 -0.84 -15.01 0.73
N MET A 141 -0.91 -14.17 -0.30
CA MET A 141 -1.35 -14.56 -1.65
C MET A 141 -0.40 -14.15 -2.78
N GLY A 142 0.50 -13.21 -2.50
CA GLY A 142 1.36 -12.55 -3.48
C GLY A 142 2.77 -13.12 -3.59
N TYR A 143 3.76 -12.21 -3.65
CA TYR A 143 5.20 -12.51 -3.67
C TYR A 143 5.70 -12.98 -2.29
N SER A 144 4.99 -13.93 -1.69
CA SER A 144 5.38 -14.64 -0.49
C SER A 144 6.26 -15.83 -0.87
N ASP A 145 7.11 -16.28 0.03
CA ASP A 145 7.85 -17.54 -0.09
C ASP A 145 6.95 -18.77 0.02
N GLN A 146 5.80 -18.64 0.69
CA GLN A 146 4.75 -19.65 0.80
C GLN A 146 3.37 -19.00 0.69
N THR A 147 2.43 -19.62 -0.03
CA THR A 147 1.01 -19.21 0.00
C THR A 147 0.25 -19.92 1.12
N ALA A 148 -0.81 -19.32 1.63
CA ALA A 148 -1.55 -19.83 2.79
C ALA A 148 -2.04 -21.28 2.62
N ASP A 149 -2.41 -21.68 1.41
CA ASP A 149 -2.89 -23.01 1.04
C ASP A 149 -1.81 -24.10 1.07
N GLU A 150 -0.53 -23.73 1.15
CA GLU A 150 0.57 -24.69 1.27
C GLU A 150 0.67 -25.32 2.66
N TYR A 151 0.22 -24.62 3.71
CA TYR A 151 0.40 -25.05 5.11
C TYR A 151 -0.89 -25.01 5.96
N THR A 152 -2.03 -24.64 5.39
CA THR A 152 -3.31 -24.50 6.11
C THR A 152 -4.51 -24.98 5.30
N ASN A 153 -5.65 -25.07 5.97
CA ASN A 153 -6.96 -25.10 5.32
C ASN A 153 -7.70 -23.79 5.58
N ILE A 154 -8.66 -23.46 4.71
CA ILE A 154 -9.48 -22.25 4.84
C ILE A 154 -10.14 -22.11 6.22
N VAL A 155 -10.50 -23.25 6.85
CA VAL A 155 -11.14 -23.29 8.17
C VAL A 155 -10.24 -22.78 9.29
N ASP A 156 -8.91 -22.82 9.12
CA ASP A 156 -7.95 -22.33 10.11
C ASP A 156 -7.98 -20.78 10.22
N TRP A 157 -8.55 -20.10 9.21
CA TRP A 157 -8.63 -18.63 9.14
C TRP A 157 -10.03 -18.09 9.46
N ARG A 158 -11.03 -18.96 9.54
CA ARG A 158 -12.43 -18.57 9.73
C ARG A 158 -12.70 -18.18 11.18
N GLY A 159 -13.59 -17.21 11.37
CA GLY A 159 -13.83 -16.59 12.69
C GLY A 159 -12.69 -15.71 13.19
N ARG A 160 -11.64 -15.52 12.39
CA ARG A 160 -10.53 -14.59 12.67
C ARG A 160 -10.68 -13.34 11.82
N ARG A 161 -10.00 -12.29 12.27
CA ARG A 161 -9.80 -11.06 11.50
C ARG A 161 -8.62 -11.27 10.55
N VAL A 162 -8.80 -10.96 9.28
CA VAL A 162 -7.88 -11.32 8.19
C VAL A 162 -7.58 -10.12 7.29
N HIS A 163 -6.30 -9.92 6.99
CA HIS A 163 -5.81 -8.98 5.99
C HIS A 163 -5.15 -9.74 4.84
N LEU A 164 -5.55 -9.49 3.58
CA LEU A 164 -5.01 -10.22 2.42
C LEU A 164 -3.79 -9.49 1.83
N LEU A 165 -2.65 -10.20 1.78
CA LEU A 165 -1.36 -9.64 1.37
C LEU A 165 -1.00 -10.01 -0.08
N GLY A 166 -1.06 -9.01 -0.97
CA GLY A 166 -0.67 -9.11 -2.37
C GLY A 166 -1.62 -9.95 -3.24
N ALA A 167 -1.19 -10.27 -4.47
CA ALA A 167 -2.03 -10.76 -5.58
C ALA A 167 -3.05 -9.74 -6.10
N SER A 168 -3.52 -9.95 -7.34
CA SER A 168 -4.45 -9.01 -7.97
C SER A 168 -5.87 -9.09 -7.37
N PRO A 169 -6.68 -8.01 -7.50
CA PRO A 169 -8.03 -7.98 -6.93
C PRO A 169 -8.93 -9.18 -7.27
N PRO A 170 -8.97 -9.70 -8.51
CA PRO A 170 -9.79 -10.87 -8.82
C PRO A 170 -9.32 -12.16 -8.14
N LYS A 171 -8.03 -12.27 -7.82
CA LYS A 171 -7.50 -13.41 -7.06
C LYS A 171 -7.85 -13.28 -5.58
N GLN A 172 -7.61 -12.10 -5.01
CA GLN A 172 -7.98 -11.81 -3.62
C GLN A 172 -9.49 -11.99 -3.39
N TYR A 173 -10.36 -11.52 -4.30
CA TYR A 173 -11.80 -11.68 -4.16
C TYR A 173 -12.23 -13.16 -4.10
N LYS A 174 -11.57 -14.04 -4.86
CA LYS A 174 -11.83 -15.49 -4.75
C LYS A 174 -11.48 -16.04 -3.36
N ALA A 175 -10.38 -15.56 -2.77
CA ALA A 175 -10.03 -15.92 -1.40
C ALA A 175 -11.03 -15.34 -0.38
N ILE A 176 -11.45 -14.08 -0.53
CA ILE A 176 -12.51 -13.47 0.29
C ILE A 176 -13.77 -14.33 0.24
N GLN A 177 -14.21 -14.76 -0.94
CA GLN A 177 -15.36 -15.65 -1.07
C GLN A 177 -15.15 -16.98 -0.33
N ALA A 178 -13.98 -17.60 -0.43
CA ALA A 178 -13.68 -18.84 0.29
C ALA A 178 -13.65 -18.64 1.82
N LEU A 179 -13.13 -17.50 2.29
CA LEU A 179 -12.98 -17.14 3.69
C LEU A 179 -14.31 -16.78 4.35
N THR A 180 -15.25 -16.20 3.61
CA THR A 180 -16.48 -15.63 4.18
C THR A 180 -17.74 -16.45 3.87
N GLN A 181 -17.85 -17.09 2.71
CA GLN A 181 -19.09 -17.79 2.35
C GLN A 181 -19.46 -18.91 3.34
N PRO A 182 -20.76 -19.16 3.60
CA PRO A 182 -21.21 -20.23 4.49
C PRO A 182 -20.68 -21.60 4.06
N ARG A 183 -20.39 -22.44 5.05
CA ARG A 183 -19.94 -23.82 4.84
C ARG A 183 -20.82 -24.80 5.63
N VAL A 184 -20.89 -26.04 5.15
CA VAL A 184 -21.65 -27.12 5.80
C VAL A 184 -21.12 -27.40 7.22
N THR A 185 -19.84 -27.14 7.44
CA THR A 185 -19.14 -27.28 8.72
C THR A 185 -19.48 -26.17 9.73
N GLY A 186 -20.18 -25.12 9.31
CA GLY A 186 -20.82 -24.14 10.21
C GLY A 186 -19.88 -23.11 10.83
N GLU A 187 -18.61 -23.05 10.43
CA GLU A 187 -17.68 -22.05 10.97
C GLU A 187 -18.14 -20.63 10.60
N PRO A 188 -17.97 -19.63 11.50
CA PRO A 188 -18.24 -18.24 11.18
C PRO A 188 -17.41 -17.75 9.98
N PRO A 189 -17.89 -16.77 9.22
CA PRO A 189 -17.05 -16.11 8.21
C PRO A 189 -15.77 -15.56 8.87
N ALA A 190 -14.68 -15.49 8.10
CA ALA A 190 -13.58 -14.60 8.49
C ALA A 190 -14.04 -13.14 8.36
N ASP A 191 -13.50 -12.27 9.21
CA ASP A 191 -13.72 -10.83 9.16
C ASP A 191 -12.61 -10.18 8.32
N ILE A 192 -12.93 -9.68 7.13
CA ILE A 192 -11.93 -9.11 6.20
C ILE A 192 -11.67 -7.66 6.58
N VAL A 193 -10.54 -7.41 7.24
CA VAL A 193 -10.16 -6.08 7.74
C VAL A 193 -9.53 -5.23 6.64
N GLY A 194 -8.72 -5.84 5.77
CA GLY A 194 -8.00 -5.09 4.75
C GLY A 194 -7.45 -5.95 3.62
N VAL A 195 -7.08 -5.28 2.54
CA VAL A 195 -6.39 -5.89 1.40
C VAL A 195 -5.35 -4.93 0.84
N ASP A 196 -4.22 -5.43 0.34
CA ASP A 196 -3.23 -4.59 -0.34
C ASP A 196 -2.64 -5.26 -1.59
N TRP A 197 -2.24 -4.45 -2.58
CA TRP A 197 -1.51 -4.96 -3.75
C TRP A 197 -0.68 -3.88 -4.46
N ASN A 198 0.64 -4.08 -4.49
CA ASN A 198 1.58 -3.12 -5.08
C ASN A 198 2.06 -3.49 -6.50
N GLY A 199 1.53 -4.56 -7.09
CA GLY A 199 2.02 -5.13 -8.36
C GLY A 199 1.81 -4.25 -9.60
N VAL A 200 0.99 -3.20 -9.50
CA VAL A 200 0.67 -2.29 -10.62
C VAL A 200 1.87 -1.48 -11.11
N HIS A 201 2.84 -1.17 -10.25
CA HIS A 201 4.05 -0.46 -10.69
C HIS A 201 4.94 -1.37 -11.54
N LEU A 202 5.09 -2.65 -11.18
CA LEU A 202 5.82 -3.61 -12.00
C LEU A 202 5.14 -3.84 -13.36
N ALA A 203 3.80 -3.83 -13.40
CA ALA A 203 3.05 -3.89 -14.64
C ALA A 203 3.30 -2.65 -15.51
N ALA A 204 3.29 -1.45 -14.89
CA ALA A 204 3.56 -0.21 -15.61
C ALA A 204 4.95 -0.20 -16.25
N LEU A 205 5.98 -0.71 -15.56
CA LEU A 205 7.33 -0.85 -16.10
C LEU A 205 7.42 -1.81 -17.30
N LYS A 206 6.40 -2.66 -17.50
CA LYS A 206 6.26 -3.55 -18.66
C LYS A 206 5.38 -2.95 -19.76
N GLY A 207 4.93 -1.70 -19.62
CA GLY A 207 4.00 -1.06 -20.55
C GLY A 207 2.57 -1.58 -20.41
N GLU A 208 2.17 -2.01 -19.22
CA GLU A 208 0.83 -2.57 -18.97
C GLU A 208 0.14 -1.90 -17.78
N TYR A 209 -1.16 -1.63 -17.90
CA TYR A 209 -2.02 -1.28 -16.76
C TYR A 209 -3.01 -2.41 -16.43
N PHE A 210 -3.38 -2.50 -15.16
CA PHE A 210 -4.34 -3.49 -14.69
C PHE A 210 -5.79 -3.09 -15.01
N THR A 211 -6.61 -4.07 -15.40
CA THR A 211 -8.07 -3.99 -15.37
C THR A 211 -8.66 -5.27 -14.75
N SER A 212 -9.95 -5.24 -14.40
CA SER A 212 -10.67 -6.43 -13.93
C SER A 212 -10.71 -7.58 -14.95
N HIS A 213 -10.41 -7.31 -16.22
CA HIS A 213 -10.41 -8.27 -17.32
C HIS A 213 -9.00 -8.74 -17.72
N GLY A 214 -7.96 -8.25 -17.03
CA GLY A 214 -6.57 -8.55 -17.33
C GLY A 214 -5.74 -7.29 -17.62
N TYR A 215 -4.47 -7.49 -17.92
CA TYR A 215 -3.55 -6.42 -18.29
C TYR A 215 -3.87 -5.88 -19.67
N GLN A 216 -3.74 -4.57 -19.84
CA GLN A 216 -3.93 -3.85 -21.09
C GLN A 216 -2.67 -3.05 -21.40
N ASN A 217 -2.36 -2.88 -22.69
CA ASN A 217 -1.21 -2.10 -23.14
C ASN A 217 -1.34 -0.62 -22.75
N ALA A 218 -0.21 0.00 -22.43
CA ALA A 218 -0.09 1.37 -21.94
C ALA A 218 0.94 2.21 -22.74
N ASP A 219 1.19 1.87 -24.01
CA ASP A 219 2.23 2.50 -24.83
C ASP A 219 2.05 4.03 -24.99
N ASP A 220 0.83 4.53 -24.77
CA ASP A 220 0.45 5.94 -24.84
C ASP A 220 0.55 6.69 -23.50
N LEU A 221 0.92 6.02 -22.41
CA LEU A 221 0.90 6.57 -21.05
C LEU A 221 2.31 6.60 -20.44
N SER A 222 2.58 7.61 -19.61
CA SER A 222 3.74 7.58 -18.72
C SER A 222 3.59 6.48 -17.65
N ILE A 223 4.67 6.10 -16.98
CA ILE A 223 4.63 5.11 -15.88
C ILE A 223 3.67 5.55 -14.78
N ARG A 224 3.70 6.83 -14.40
CA ARG A 224 2.81 7.39 -13.37
C ARG A 224 1.35 7.32 -13.78
N GLU A 225 1.03 7.73 -15.01
CA GLU A 225 -0.34 7.63 -15.54
C GLU A 225 -0.82 6.19 -15.62
N THR A 226 0.07 5.27 -15.99
CA THR A 226 -0.21 3.83 -16.08
C THR A 226 -0.54 3.23 -14.70
N VAL A 227 0.21 3.62 -13.66
CA VAL A 227 -0.08 3.23 -12.27
C VAL A 227 -1.39 3.86 -11.80
N ARG A 228 -1.59 5.16 -12.00
CA ARG A 228 -2.84 5.86 -11.64
C ARG A 228 -4.06 5.21 -12.30
N ARG A 229 -3.97 4.88 -13.60
CA ARG A 229 -5.00 4.17 -14.36
C ARG A 229 -5.31 2.79 -13.76
N SER A 230 -4.28 2.07 -13.32
CA SER A 230 -4.44 0.78 -12.65
C SER A 230 -5.14 0.92 -11.30
N LEU A 231 -4.76 1.93 -10.49
CA LEU A 231 -5.39 2.22 -9.20
C LEU A 231 -6.88 2.57 -9.34
N ASP A 232 -7.24 3.37 -10.34
CA ASP A 232 -8.65 3.65 -10.69
C ASP A 232 -9.44 2.36 -10.97
N TRP A 233 -8.85 1.43 -11.75
CA TRP A 233 -9.48 0.14 -12.03
C TRP A 233 -9.59 -0.75 -10.80
N ILE A 234 -8.58 -0.75 -9.93
CA ILE A 234 -8.62 -1.48 -8.64
C ILE A 234 -9.77 -0.96 -7.79
N LYS A 235 -9.87 0.37 -7.61
CA LYS A 235 -10.95 1.00 -6.84
C LYS A 235 -12.33 0.61 -7.40
N ARG A 236 -12.53 0.77 -8.71
CA ARG A 236 -13.81 0.41 -9.35
C ARG A 236 -14.17 -1.06 -9.16
N TYR A 237 -13.19 -1.94 -9.28
CA TYR A 237 -13.40 -3.36 -9.05
C TYR A 237 -13.88 -3.63 -7.63
N TRP A 238 -13.19 -3.10 -6.62
CA TRP A 238 -13.57 -3.29 -5.22
C TRP A 238 -14.93 -2.70 -4.87
N GLN A 239 -15.27 -1.53 -5.44
CA GLN A 239 -16.60 -0.95 -5.30
C GLN A 239 -17.67 -1.83 -5.93
N GLN A 240 -17.40 -2.39 -7.11
CA GLN A 240 -18.33 -3.27 -7.82
C GLN A 240 -18.63 -4.55 -7.05
N VAL A 241 -17.64 -5.12 -6.36
CA VAL A 241 -17.80 -6.36 -5.58
C VAL A 241 -18.14 -6.12 -4.11
N GLY A 242 -18.36 -4.86 -3.70
CA GLY A 242 -18.82 -4.50 -2.35
C GLY A 242 -17.76 -4.61 -1.24
N VAL A 243 -16.47 -4.68 -1.59
CA VAL A 243 -15.37 -4.77 -0.62
C VAL A 243 -14.79 -3.40 -0.27
N TRP A 244 -14.90 -2.43 -1.17
CA TRP A 244 -14.33 -1.09 -0.96
C TRP A 244 -14.93 -0.40 0.27
N PRO A 245 -14.12 0.21 1.15
CA PRO A 245 -14.59 0.87 2.37
C PRO A 245 -15.62 1.96 2.08
N VAL A 246 -16.62 2.07 2.95
CA VAL A 246 -17.61 3.15 2.86
C VAL A 246 -16.97 4.44 3.40
N SER A 247 -16.63 5.38 2.50
CA SER A 247 -16.14 6.70 2.94
C SER A 247 -17.32 7.60 3.35
N GLU A 248 -17.31 8.16 4.56
CA GLU A 248 -18.34 9.11 5.03
C GLU A 248 -18.32 10.45 4.27
N SER A 249 -17.24 10.77 3.56
CA SER A 249 -17.18 11.95 2.71
C SER A 249 -16.45 11.64 1.41
N GLY A 250 -17.13 11.80 0.27
CA GLY A 250 -16.51 11.72 -1.08
C GLY A 250 -15.54 12.86 -1.39
N LYS A 251 -14.93 13.49 -0.37
CA LYS A 251 -13.89 14.50 -0.54
C LYS A 251 -12.57 13.80 -0.78
N CYS A 252 -11.81 14.29 -1.77
CA CYS A 252 -10.41 13.94 -1.95
C CYS A 252 -9.68 14.24 -0.63
N PRO A 253 -8.92 13.29 -0.06
CA PRO A 253 -8.23 13.51 1.19
C PRO A 253 -7.01 14.43 1.03
N LEU A 254 -6.59 14.73 -0.20
CA LEU A 254 -5.68 15.84 -0.48
C LEU A 254 -6.42 17.16 -0.63
N GLU A 255 -5.98 18.16 0.14
CA GLU A 255 -6.48 19.54 0.08
C GLU A 255 -5.81 20.38 -1.01
N THR A 256 -4.68 19.93 -1.57
CA THR A 256 -3.88 20.68 -2.55
C THR A 256 -3.29 19.76 -3.61
N ASP A 257 -3.09 20.29 -4.82
CA ASP A 257 -2.39 19.55 -5.88
C ASP A 257 -0.88 19.48 -5.60
N PRO A 258 -0.27 18.28 -5.61
CA PRO A 258 1.16 18.10 -5.44
C PRO A 258 1.94 18.81 -6.54
N TYR A 259 3.05 19.42 -6.15
CA TYR A 259 4.01 19.94 -7.12
C TYR A 259 4.80 18.79 -7.71
N ASP A 260 4.64 18.57 -9.01
CA ASP A 260 5.51 17.66 -9.73
C ASP A 260 6.92 18.24 -9.76
N ARG A 261 7.89 17.54 -9.15
CA ARG A 261 9.29 17.93 -9.26
C ARG A 261 9.77 17.61 -10.70
N VAL A 262 10.20 18.65 -11.43
CA VAL A 262 11.40 18.71 -12.28
C VAL A 262 11.81 17.35 -12.86
N TRP A 263 11.46 17.06 -14.12
CA TRP A 263 11.75 15.91 -15.02
C TRP A 263 11.94 14.48 -14.46
N ALA A 264 12.53 14.30 -13.29
CA ALA A 264 12.88 13.04 -12.64
C ALA A 264 11.75 12.40 -11.81
N VAL A 265 10.60 13.06 -11.59
CA VAL A 265 9.56 12.55 -10.66
C VAL A 265 8.23 12.21 -11.33
N ASP A 266 7.91 12.72 -12.52
CA ASP A 266 6.64 12.36 -13.17
C ASP A 266 6.66 11.02 -13.93
N GLY A 267 7.83 10.39 -14.03
CA GLY A 267 7.98 9.12 -14.74
C GLY A 267 7.72 9.24 -16.25
N HIS A 268 7.78 10.45 -16.81
CA HIS A 268 7.75 10.70 -18.24
C HIS A 268 9.06 10.22 -18.87
N HIS A 269 8.96 9.54 -20.01
CA HIS A 269 10.13 9.22 -20.81
C HIS A 269 10.55 10.51 -21.53
N ALA A 270 11.46 11.29 -20.93
CA ALA A 270 12.00 12.47 -21.59
C ALA A 270 12.59 12.07 -22.95
N SER A 271 12.08 12.68 -24.03
CA SER A 271 12.65 12.53 -25.36
C SER A 271 13.99 13.26 -25.43
N GLY A 272 14.87 12.87 -26.36
CA GLY A 272 16.17 13.53 -26.53
C GLY A 272 16.04 15.05 -26.73
N ARG A 273 15.00 15.48 -27.45
CA ARG A 273 14.70 16.90 -27.70
C ARG A 273 14.28 17.66 -26.44
N GLU A 274 13.51 17.01 -25.57
CA GLU A 274 13.07 17.60 -24.32
C GLU A 274 14.20 17.77 -23.30
N LEU A 275 15.20 16.90 -23.34
CA LEU A 275 16.44 17.07 -22.57
C LEU A 275 17.35 18.15 -23.16
N GLU A 276 17.38 18.28 -24.49
CA GLU A 276 18.10 19.36 -25.19
C GLU A 276 17.50 20.74 -24.88
N ASP A 277 16.17 20.83 -24.76
CA ASP A 277 15.43 22.07 -24.48
C ASP A 277 15.29 22.36 -22.97
N ALA A 278 15.79 21.48 -22.10
CA ALA A 278 15.67 21.65 -20.65
C ALA A 278 16.53 22.81 -20.13
N ILE A 279 15.95 23.60 -19.23
CA ILE A 279 16.68 24.67 -18.54
C ILE A 279 17.45 24.04 -17.39
N VAL A 280 18.76 23.82 -17.56
CA VAL A 280 19.61 23.23 -16.51
C VAL A 280 20.24 24.34 -15.67
N VAL A 281 20.10 24.23 -14.36
CA VAL A 281 20.57 25.23 -13.40
C VAL A 281 21.33 24.53 -12.29
N GLU A 282 22.51 25.05 -12.00
CA GLU A 282 23.28 24.68 -10.82
C GLU A 282 22.99 25.67 -9.69
N TYR A 283 22.84 25.15 -8.49
CA TYR A 283 22.48 25.90 -7.29
C TYR A 283 23.62 25.92 -6.28
N GLU A 284 23.70 26.97 -5.47
CA GLU A 284 24.78 27.19 -4.49
C GLU A 284 24.95 26.03 -3.49
N ASN A 285 23.89 25.25 -3.26
CA ASN A 285 23.91 24.07 -2.42
C ASN A 285 24.51 22.81 -3.10
N GLY A 286 25.07 22.95 -4.30
CA GLY A 286 25.70 21.88 -5.07
C GLY A 286 24.71 20.99 -5.84
N GLN A 287 23.43 21.36 -5.90
CA GLN A 287 22.43 20.64 -6.69
C GLN A 287 22.38 21.16 -8.12
N THR A 288 22.21 20.27 -9.09
CA THR A 288 21.88 20.62 -10.47
C THR A 288 20.49 20.10 -10.80
N LEU A 289 19.59 20.98 -11.24
CA LEU A 289 18.20 20.64 -11.58
C LEU A 289 17.91 21.06 -13.03
N ALA A 290 17.02 20.34 -13.70
CA ALA A 290 16.63 20.59 -15.08
C ALA A 290 15.13 20.90 -15.17
N TYR A 291 14.74 22.04 -15.72
CA TYR A 291 13.35 22.50 -15.76
C TYR A 291 12.77 22.43 -17.16
N ARG A 292 11.44 22.27 -17.25
CA ARG A 292 10.67 22.32 -18.51
C ARG A 292 10.41 23.73 -18.98
N SER A 293 10.38 24.68 -18.05
CA SER A 293 10.09 26.08 -18.35
C SER A 293 10.67 27.02 -17.31
N ASP A 294 10.90 28.26 -17.71
CA ASP A 294 11.35 29.33 -16.81
C ASP A 294 10.33 29.62 -15.69
N HIS A 295 9.04 29.39 -15.96
CA HIS A 295 7.99 29.57 -14.97
C HIS A 295 8.09 28.49 -13.86
N GLU A 296 8.30 27.23 -14.25
CA GLU A 296 8.56 26.13 -13.31
C GLU A 296 9.82 26.40 -12.50
N ARG A 297 10.92 26.79 -13.16
CA ARG A 297 12.18 27.17 -12.50
C ARG A 297 11.97 28.25 -11.44
N LYS A 298 11.44 29.41 -11.83
CA LYS A 298 11.25 30.57 -10.91
C LYS A 298 10.35 30.23 -9.73
N ARG A 299 9.32 29.41 -9.95
CA ARG A 299 8.44 28.92 -8.88
C ARG A 299 9.22 28.05 -7.90
N VAL A 300 10.01 27.10 -8.40
CA VAL A 300 10.83 26.21 -7.57
C VAL A 300 11.91 26.99 -6.83
N GLU A 301 12.63 27.91 -7.49
CA GLU A 301 13.62 28.79 -6.87
C GLU A 301 13.04 29.58 -5.69
N TYR A 302 11.86 30.19 -5.89
CA TYR A 302 11.17 30.96 -4.85
C TYR A 302 10.73 30.12 -3.65
N HIS A 303 10.16 28.93 -3.89
CA HIS A 303 9.63 28.08 -2.82
C HIS A 303 10.71 27.27 -2.10
N GLU A 304 11.75 26.86 -2.81
CA GLU A 304 12.83 26.05 -2.26
C GLU A 304 13.96 26.90 -1.64
N GLY A 305 13.89 28.23 -1.78
CA GLY A 305 14.95 29.14 -1.35
C GLY A 305 16.27 28.88 -2.08
N LEU A 306 16.18 28.42 -3.33
CA LEU A 306 17.33 28.04 -4.12
C LEU A 306 17.86 29.26 -4.87
N THR A 307 19.13 29.58 -4.64
CA THR A 307 19.86 30.62 -5.37
C THR A 307 20.68 29.94 -6.47
N PRO A 308 20.41 30.23 -7.75
CA PRO A 308 21.27 29.78 -8.84
C PRO A 308 22.70 30.25 -8.61
N VAL A 309 23.68 29.41 -8.92
CA VAL A 309 25.06 29.87 -9.01
C VAL A 309 25.11 30.93 -10.12
N ASP A 310 25.63 32.12 -9.84
CA ASP A 310 25.80 33.17 -10.83
C ASP A 310 26.70 32.65 -11.96
N VAL A 311 26.09 32.25 -13.07
CA VAL A 311 26.83 31.98 -14.30
C VAL A 311 27.23 33.34 -14.84
N CYS A 312 28.45 33.77 -14.51
CA CYS A 312 29.10 34.92 -15.13
C CYS A 312 28.74 34.95 -16.62
N SER A 313 28.06 36.02 -17.03
CA SER A 313 27.71 36.24 -18.43
C SER A 313 28.95 36.06 -19.31
N PRO A 314 28.86 35.40 -20.47
CA PRO A 314 30.00 35.34 -21.38
C PRO A 314 30.37 36.78 -21.75
N GLN A 315 31.61 37.16 -21.41
CA GLN A 315 32.19 38.40 -21.90
C GLN A 315 32.18 38.34 -23.42
N SER A 316 31.52 39.31 -24.04
CA SER A 316 31.59 39.58 -25.46
C SER A 316 33.06 39.80 -25.85
N GLY A 317 33.62 38.86 -26.61
CA GLY A 317 34.91 38.97 -27.28
C GLY A 317 34.74 38.57 -28.74
#